data_AF-A0A2G9PUN6-F1
#
_entry.id   AF-A0A2G9PUN6-F1
#
_cell.length_a   1.000
_cell.length_b   1.000
_cell.length_c   1.000
_cell.angle_alpha   90.00
_cell.angle_beta   90.00
_cell.angle_gamma   90.00
#
_symmetry.space_group_name_H-M   'P 1'
#
loop_
_entity.id
_entity.type
_entity.pdbx_description
1 polymer ?
#
loop_
_entity_poly.entity_id
_entity_poly.type
_entity_poly.pdbx_seq_one_letter_code
_entity_poly.pdbx_strand_id
1 'polypeptide(L)'
;MRFIVNLDLTNEALSQDGKKLQRVRWAFTEKKPLKFDFLLAWDNAEAPTIKTYFSKYMVKECPFNISSVVSKDVLCPVLKSRELHGKEGESCSAMEIFEWLGAVSNNIDCNNQASSFISSFGCPVPNILVERAYVCTITGFITPAKIMQLLQQLREYFDELKLSQWASLMVNGFADSPVSWKESEHGFFKGGENLYSFVVFNNEDYWLHMAVGTHDGCPP
;
A
#
# COMPACT_ATOMS: atom_id res chain seq x y z
N MET A 1 2.07 24.11 -17.07
CA MET A 1 1.39 23.21 -18.02
C MET A 1 2.12 21.88 -17.99
N ARG A 2 1.46 20.80 -17.57
CA ARG A 2 2.01 19.42 -17.53
C ARG A 2 1.49 18.68 -18.76
N PHE A 3 2.31 17.77 -19.29
CA PHE A 3 1.91 16.86 -20.36
C PHE A 3 2.22 15.43 -19.92
N ILE A 4 1.28 14.52 -20.18
CA ILE A 4 1.48 13.08 -20.03
C ILE A 4 1.58 12.47 -21.43
N VAL A 5 2.59 11.65 -21.63
CA VAL A 5 2.81 10.94 -22.91
C VAL A 5 2.71 9.45 -22.63
N ASN A 6 1.64 8.83 -23.14
CA ASN A 6 1.41 7.40 -23.02
C ASN A 6 2.07 6.67 -24.20
N LEU A 7 2.97 5.74 -23.88
CA LEU A 7 3.68 4.88 -24.83
C LEU A 7 3.43 3.42 -24.47
N ASP A 8 2.49 2.79 -25.17
CA ASP A 8 2.24 1.36 -25.05
C ASP A 8 3.28 0.55 -25.84
N LEU A 9 4.27 0.02 -25.14
CA LEU A 9 5.37 -0.78 -25.72
C LEU A 9 4.93 -2.15 -26.26
N THR A 10 3.69 -2.58 -25.99
CA THR A 10 3.14 -3.85 -26.51
C THR A 10 2.42 -3.68 -27.85
N ASN A 11 2.17 -2.43 -28.25
CA ASN A 11 1.48 -2.11 -29.48
C ASN A 11 2.29 -2.59 -30.72
N GLU A 12 1.64 -3.32 -31.63
CA GLU A 12 2.27 -3.84 -32.86
C GLU A 12 2.90 -2.74 -33.74
N ALA A 13 2.38 -1.50 -33.67
CA ALA A 13 2.94 -0.37 -34.39
C ALA A 13 4.31 0.09 -33.84
N LEU A 14 4.71 -0.38 -32.66
CA LEU A 14 6.05 -0.26 -32.08
C LEU A 14 6.91 -1.52 -32.27
N SER A 15 6.56 -2.39 -33.22
CA SER A 15 7.44 -3.46 -33.71
C SER A 15 8.81 -2.91 -34.15
N GLN A 16 9.82 -3.78 -34.18
CA GLN A 16 11.24 -3.39 -34.32
C GLN A 16 11.54 -2.51 -35.55
N ASP A 17 10.76 -2.65 -36.62
CA ASP A 17 10.90 -1.89 -37.88
C ASP A 17 9.81 -0.81 -38.07
N GLY A 18 8.93 -0.63 -37.09
CA GLY A 18 7.83 0.34 -37.14
C GLY A 18 8.32 1.79 -37.14
N LYS A 19 7.75 2.63 -38.02
CA LYS A 19 8.03 4.09 -38.06
C LYS A 19 7.81 4.78 -36.71
N LYS A 20 6.85 4.31 -35.91
CA LYS A 20 6.60 4.85 -34.57
C LYS A 20 7.76 4.56 -33.62
N LEU A 21 8.32 3.34 -33.63
CA LEU A 21 9.46 2.99 -32.78
C LEU A 21 10.70 3.81 -33.17
N GLN A 22 10.95 3.96 -34.47
CA GLN A 22 12.04 4.81 -34.96
C GLN A 22 11.91 6.25 -34.47
N ARG A 23 10.69 6.81 -34.53
CA ARG A 23 10.41 8.16 -34.02
C ARG A 23 10.68 8.29 -32.53
N VAL A 24 10.27 7.32 -31.72
CA VAL A 24 10.48 7.30 -30.26
C VAL A 24 11.97 7.17 -29.93
N ARG A 25 12.68 6.25 -30.59
CA ARG A 25 14.12 6.08 -30.44
C ARG A 25 14.87 7.37 -30.74
N TRP A 26 14.65 7.96 -31.92
CA TRP A 26 15.26 9.24 -32.30
C TRP A 26 14.99 10.34 -31.27
N ALA A 27 13.76 10.40 -30.72
CA ALA A 27 13.42 11.39 -29.71
C ALA A 27 14.24 11.25 -28.42
N PHE A 28 14.46 10.01 -27.94
CA PHE A 28 15.21 9.74 -26.71
C PHE A 28 16.72 9.63 -26.88
N THR A 29 17.24 9.35 -28.08
CA THR A 29 18.69 9.19 -28.30
C THR A 29 19.37 10.41 -28.89
N GLU A 30 18.69 11.12 -29.82
CA GLU A 30 19.29 12.23 -30.56
C GLU A 30 18.65 13.56 -30.21
N LYS A 31 17.31 13.64 -30.23
CA LYS A 31 16.62 14.91 -30.02
C LYS A 31 16.75 15.42 -28.59
N LYS A 32 16.47 14.55 -27.62
CA LYS A 32 16.49 14.91 -26.19
C LYS A 32 16.88 13.70 -25.34
N PRO A 33 18.19 13.48 -25.12
CA PRO A 33 18.69 12.43 -24.23
C PRO A 33 18.32 12.73 -22.77
N LEU A 34 17.32 12.03 -22.25
CA LEU A 34 16.89 12.14 -20.86
C LEU A 34 17.58 11.06 -20.01
N LYS A 35 17.92 11.41 -18.77
CA LYS A 35 18.50 10.50 -17.78
C LYS A 35 17.77 10.68 -16.46
N PHE A 36 17.50 9.57 -15.79
CA PHE A 36 16.81 9.52 -14.51
C PHE A 36 17.40 8.40 -13.66
N ASP A 37 17.21 8.51 -12.36
CA ASP A 37 17.41 7.41 -11.44
C ASP A 37 16.13 6.58 -11.39
N PHE A 38 16.27 5.25 -11.51
CA PHE A 38 15.14 4.33 -11.56
C PHE A 38 15.16 3.36 -10.38
N LEU A 39 14.00 3.16 -9.77
CA LEU A 39 13.73 1.98 -8.95
C LEU A 39 13.29 0.86 -9.90
N LEU A 40 14.01 -0.27 -9.85
CA LEU A 40 13.79 -1.41 -10.73
C LEU A 40 13.49 -2.65 -9.89
N ALA A 41 12.44 -3.36 -10.25
CA ALA A 41 12.14 -4.71 -9.81
C ALA A 41 11.51 -5.47 -10.98
N TRP A 42 11.82 -6.76 -11.11
CA TRP A 42 11.09 -7.65 -11.99
C TRP A 42 10.91 -8.99 -11.30
N ASP A 43 9.86 -9.70 -11.69
CA ASP A 43 9.53 -11.04 -11.20
C ASP A 43 9.58 -12.02 -12.38
N ASN A 44 10.79 -12.23 -12.91
CA ASN A 44 11.02 -13.12 -14.04
C ASN A 44 12.21 -14.04 -13.71
N ALA A 45 11.89 -15.31 -13.48
CA ALA A 45 12.87 -16.34 -13.14
C ALA A 45 13.83 -16.67 -14.31
N GLU A 46 13.43 -16.39 -15.56
CA GLU A 46 14.21 -16.69 -16.76
C GLU A 46 15.11 -15.52 -17.20
N ALA A 47 14.93 -14.32 -16.62
CA ALA A 47 15.69 -13.13 -16.99
C ALA A 47 17.08 -13.08 -16.32
N PRO A 48 18.11 -12.58 -17.01
CA PRO A 48 19.40 -12.30 -16.38
C PRO A 48 19.22 -11.21 -15.33
N THR A 49 19.85 -11.31 -14.15
CA THR A 49 19.71 -10.35 -13.03
C THR A 49 19.80 -8.86 -13.44
N ILE A 50 19.12 -7.95 -12.71
CA ILE A 50 19.12 -6.50 -12.99
C ILE A 50 20.55 -5.97 -13.12
N LYS A 51 21.40 -6.40 -12.18
CA LYS A 51 22.80 -6.02 -12.15
C LYS A 51 23.59 -6.47 -13.37
N THR A 52 23.35 -7.69 -13.88
CA THR A 52 24.05 -8.19 -15.07
C THR A 52 23.54 -7.53 -16.35
N TYR A 53 22.23 -7.35 -16.48
CA TYR A 53 21.61 -6.70 -17.64
C TYR A 53 22.06 -5.23 -17.76
N PHE A 54 22.09 -4.49 -16.65
CA PHE A 54 22.51 -3.09 -16.59
C PHE A 54 23.98 -2.91 -16.17
N SER A 55 24.86 -3.85 -16.52
CA SER A 55 26.29 -3.83 -16.14
C SER A 55 27.06 -2.56 -16.54
N LYS A 56 26.56 -1.80 -17.52
CA LYS A 56 27.14 -0.51 -17.94
C LYS A 56 26.78 0.67 -17.01
N TYR A 57 25.86 0.46 -16.07
CA TYR A 57 25.35 1.47 -15.15
C TYR A 57 25.67 1.10 -13.71
N MET A 58 25.67 2.10 -12.83
CA MET A 58 25.76 1.85 -11.39
C MET A 58 24.41 1.31 -10.90
N VAL A 59 24.37 0.01 -10.61
CA VAL A 59 23.19 -0.65 -10.03
C VAL A 59 23.46 -0.91 -8.55
N LYS A 60 22.59 -0.35 -7.70
CA LYS A 60 22.60 -0.61 -6.25
C LYS A 60 21.42 -1.50 -5.89
N GLU A 61 21.69 -2.58 -5.19
CA GLU A 61 20.66 -3.41 -4.57
C GLU A 61 20.13 -2.71 -3.32
N CYS A 62 18.81 -2.61 -3.20
CA CYS A 62 18.13 -1.94 -2.10
C CYS A 62 17.28 -2.97 -1.34
N PRO A 63 17.74 -3.46 -0.18
CA PRO A 63 16.95 -4.39 0.63
C PRO A 63 15.74 -3.67 1.25
N PHE A 64 14.73 -4.45 1.65
CA PHE A 64 13.64 -3.94 2.46
C PHE A 64 14.11 -3.59 3.87
N ASN A 65 13.62 -2.47 4.40
CA ASN A 65 13.71 -2.18 5.81
C ASN A 65 12.49 -2.77 6.52
N ILE A 66 12.71 -3.67 7.48
CA ILE A 66 11.66 -4.34 8.23
C ILE A 66 11.81 -3.94 9.70
N SER A 67 10.74 -3.41 10.27
CA SER A 67 10.64 -3.12 11.69
C SER A 67 9.39 -3.75 12.26
N SER A 68 9.46 -4.22 13.50
CA SER A 68 8.32 -4.77 14.21
C SER A 68 8.26 -4.27 15.63
N VAL A 69 7.05 -4.02 16.10
CA VAL A 69 6.75 -3.57 17.46
C VAL A 69 5.70 -4.51 18.04
N VAL A 70 5.93 -4.92 19.29
CA VAL A 70 4.94 -5.65 20.08
C VAL A 70 4.46 -4.72 21.18
N SER A 71 3.26 -4.19 21.01
CA SER A 71 2.61 -3.34 22.00
C SER A 71 1.83 -4.21 22.96
N LYS A 72 1.94 -3.92 24.26
CA LYS A 72 1.21 -4.62 25.31
C LYS A 72 -0.03 -3.84 25.71
N ASP A 73 -1.04 -4.56 26.17
CA ASP A 73 -2.25 -3.99 26.77
C ASP A 73 -2.91 -2.92 25.87
N VAL A 74 -3.16 -3.30 24.61
CA VAL A 74 -3.71 -2.41 23.58
C VAL A 74 -5.22 -2.55 23.54
N LEU A 75 -5.93 -1.42 23.59
CA LEU A 75 -7.35 -1.38 23.29
C LEU A 75 -7.57 -1.54 21.79
N CYS A 76 -8.24 -2.62 21.39
CA CYS A 76 -8.57 -2.93 20.00
C CYS A 76 -10.09 -2.79 19.75
N PRO A 77 -10.51 -2.12 18.67
CA PRO A 77 -11.93 -2.03 18.30
C PRO A 77 -12.58 -3.41 18.09
N VAL A 78 -13.82 -3.56 18.54
CA VAL A 78 -14.62 -4.75 18.27
C VAL A 78 -15.29 -4.59 16.91
N LEU A 79 -15.08 -5.56 16.02
CA LEU A 79 -15.59 -5.53 14.66
C LEU A 79 -16.52 -6.72 14.41
N LYS A 80 -17.51 -6.52 13.54
CA LYS A 80 -18.36 -7.58 13.00
C LYS A 80 -18.28 -7.51 11.48
N SER A 81 -17.83 -8.58 10.83
CA SER A 81 -17.50 -8.57 9.40
C SER A 81 -18.65 -8.08 8.49
N ARG A 82 -19.90 -8.32 8.88
CA ARG A 82 -21.09 -7.94 8.12
C ARG A 82 -21.66 -6.55 8.45
N GLU A 83 -21.05 -5.83 9.39
CA GLU A 83 -21.55 -4.54 9.90
C GLU A 83 -20.57 -3.40 9.58
N LEU A 84 -20.48 -3.01 8.31
CA LEU A 84 -19.54 -1.96 7.85
C LEU A 84 -19.75 -0.60 8.53
N HIS A 85 -20.99 -0.24 8.85
CA HIS A 85 -21.31 1.03 9.52
C HIS A 85 -21.21 0.94 11.04
N GLY A 86 -20.79 -0.21 11.57
CA GLY A 86 -20.86 -0.49 13.00
C GLY A 86 -22.30 -0.64 13.48
N LYS A 87 -22.42 -0.99 14.75
CA LYS A 87 -23.69 -1.11 15.45
C LYS A 87 -23.50 -0.61 16.86
N GLU A 88 -24.32 0.36 17.25
CA GLU A 88 -24.20 1.04 18.54
C GLU A 88 -24.12 0.04 19.71
N GLY A 89 -23.08 0.18 20.54
CA GLY A 89 -22.82 -0.70 21.68
C GLY A 89 -22.34 -2.12 21.34
N GLU A 90 -22.26 -2.52 20.06
CA GLU A 90 -21.92 -3.88 19.65
C GLU A 90 -20.67 -3.99 18.77
N SER A 91 -20.43 -3.04 17.86
CA SER A 91 -19.26 -3.05 16.97
C SER A 91 -18.96 -1.68 16.39
N CYS A 92 -17.67 -1.41 16.18
CA CYS A 92 -17.19 -0.21 15.51
C CYS A 92 -17.37 -0.30 13.99
N SER A 93 -17.39 0.85 13.34
CA SER A 93 -17.49 1.01 11.90
C SER A 93 -16.14 0.84 11.18
N ALA A 94 -16.21 0.62 9.87
CA ALA A 94 -15.08 0.58 8.95
C ALA A 94 -14.25 1.88 8.97
N MET A 95 -14.90 3.04 9.13
CA MET A 95 -14.20 4.33 9.20
C MET A 95 -13.39 4.46 10.50
N GLU A 96 -13.99 4.09 11.63
CA GLU A 96 -13.32 4.17 12.94
C GLU A 96 -12.10 3.26 13.03
N ILE A 97 -12.18 2.03 12.49
CA ILE A 97 -11.01 1.15 12.45
C ILE A 97 -9.93 1.70 11.52
N PHE A 98 -10.31 2.31 10.40
CA PHE A 98 -9.34 2.88 9.46
C PHE A 98 -8.51 4.01 10.10
N GLU A 99 -9.17 4.94 10.81
CA GLU A 99 -8.48 5.99 11.57
C GLU A 99 -7.60 5.42 12.69
N TRP A 100 -8.13 4.46 13.46
CA TRP A 100 -7.38 3.81 14.53
C TRP A 100 -6.13 3.05 14.02
N LEU A 101 -6.23 2.35 12.89
CA LEU A 101 -5.09 1.67 12.26
C LEU A 101 -3.99 2.66 11.86
N GLY A 102 -4.38 3.84 11.38
CA GLY A 102 -3.46 4.94 11.10
C GLY A 102 -2.72 5.41 12.35
N ALA A 103 -3.43 5.58 13.47
CA ALA A 103 -2.83 5.96 14.74
C ALA A 103 -1.86 4.90 15.28
N VAL A 104 -2.27 3.63 15.29
CA VAL A 104 -1.44 2.51 15.75
C VAL A 104 -0.18 2.35 14.90
N SER A 105 -0.30 2.50 13.58
CA SER A 105 0.84 2.41 12.66
C SER A 105 1.86 3.53 12.86
N ASN A 106 1.45 4.65 13.45
CA ASN A 106 2.32 5.78 13.82
C ASN A 106 2.76 5.74 15.29
N ASN A 107 2.55 4.62 16.00
CA ASN A 107 2.85 4.45 17.43
C ASN A 107 2.17 5.51 18.33
N ILE A 108 0.97 5.96 17.96
CA ILE A 108 0.18 6.88 18.78
C ILE A 108 -0.57 6.08 19.84
N ASP A 109 -0.35 6.40 21.11
CA ASP A 109 -1.09 5.80 22.22
C ASP A 109 -2.53 6.35 22.25
N CYS A 110 -3.49 5.44 22.11
CA CYS A 110 -4.93 5.73 22.07
C CYS A 110 -5.61 5.55 23.45
N ASN A 111 -4.85 5.46 24.54
CA ASN A 111 -5.35 5.23 25.90
C ASN A 111 -6.01 6.45 26.58
N ASN A 112 -6.06 7.62 25.89
CA ASN A 112 -6.75 8.86 26.31
C ASN A 112 -6.68 9.16 27.83
N GLN A 113 -5.48 9.01 28.42
CA GLN A 113 -5.28 9.32 29.83
C GLN A 113 -5.21 10.83 30.02
N ALA A 114 -5.97 11.34 30.99
CA ALA A 114 -6.00 12.76 31.35
C ALA A 114 -4.67 13.20 32.00
N SER A 115 -3.67 13.51 31.18
CA SER A 115 -2.47 14.25 31.59
C SER A 115 -2.42 15.59 30.86
N SER A 116 -1.46 16.46 31.22
CA SER A 116 -1.41 17.89 30.87
C SER A 116 -1.38 18.24 29.37
N PHE A 117 -1.44 17.26 28.47
CA PHE A 117 -1.58 17.40 27.03
C PHE A 117 -2.73 16.49 26.59
N ILE A 118 -3.91 17.07 26.35
CA ILE A 118 -5.11 16.29 26.00
C ILE A 118 -5.00 15.85 24.53
N SER A 119 -4.69 14.58 24.29
CA SER A 119 -5.05 13.94 23.02
C SER A 119 -6.54 13.62 23.09
N SER A 120 -7.37 14.28 22.27
CA SER A 120 -8.80 13.93 22.18
C SER A 120 -9.06 12.65 21.38
N PHE A 121 -8.04 12.13 20.70
CA PHE A 121 -8.13 10.88 19.96
C PHE A 121 -7.93 9.69 20.90
N GLY A 122 -8.88 8.76 20.90
CA GLY A 122 -8.86 7.55 21.69
C GLY A 122 -9.37 6.35 20.90
N CYS A 123 -9.23 5.15 21.47
CA CYS A 123 -9.70 3.93 20.82
C CYS A 123 -11.24 3.94 20.65
N PRO A 124 -11.77 3.63 19.44
CA PRO A 124 -13.21 3.50 19.19
C PRO A 124 -13.91 2.56 20.17
N VAL A 125 -15.20 2.78 20.43
CA VAL A 125 -16.01 1.99 21.36
C VAL A 125 -17.14 1.30 20.60
N PRO A 126 -17.39 -0.02 20.80
CA PRO A 126 -16.79 -0.89 21.83
C PRO A 126 -15.38 -1.39 21.48
N ASN A 127 -14.52 -1.51 22.50
CA ASN A 127 -13.18 -2.06 22.39
C ASN A 127 -12.94 -3.17 23.41
N ILE A 128 -11.91 -3.98 23.15
CA ILE A 128 -11.40 -5.02 24.04
C ILE A 128 -9.93 -4.78 24.33
N LEU A 129 -9.50 -5.10 25.55
CA LEU A 129 -8.09 -5.10 25.90
C LEU A 129 -7.42 -6.37 25.36
N VAL A 130 -6.41 -6.19 24.52
CA VAL A 130 -5.61 -7.27 23.96
C VAL A 130 -4.23 -7.24 24.61
N GLU A 131 -3.78 -8.38 25.15
CA GLU A 131 -2.48 -8.47 25.84
C GLU A 131 -1.32 -8.07 24.92
N ARG A 132 -1.40 -8.43 23.63
CA ARG A 132 -0.34 -8.19 22.65
C ARG A 132 -0.89 -7.84 21.27
N ALA A 133 -0.44 -6.71 20.74
CA ALA A 133 -0.64 -6.34 19.35
C ALA A 133 0.71 -6.34 18.62
N TYR A 134 0.76 -7.01 17.46
CA TYR A 134 1.94 -7.07 16.62
C TYR A 134 1.78 -6.13 15.44
N VAL A 135 2.69 -5.17 15.30
CA VAL A 135 2.75 -4.24 14.16
C VAL A 135 4.06 -4.50 13.42
N CYS A 136 3.98 -4.79 12.12
CA CYS A 136 5.14 -4.99 11.25
C CYS A 136 5.09 -3.96 10.11
N THR A 137 6.17 -3.21 9.94
CA THR A 137 6.32 -2.23 8.86
C THR A 137 7.44 -2.67 7.94
N ILE A 138 7.11 -2.88 6.67
CA ILE A 138 8.04 -3.18 5.58
C ILE A 138 8.14 -1.95 4.69
N THR A 139 9.32 -1.36 4.59
CA THR A 139 9.58 -0.16 3.78
C THR A 139 10.55 -0.48 2.64
N GLY A 140 10.17 -0.12 1.42
CA GLY A 140 10.98 -0.26 0.22
C GLY A 140 10.14 -0.29 -1.05
N PHE A 141 10.74 -0.74 -2.16
CA PHE A 141 10.05 -0.88 -3.44
C PHE A 141 9.42 -2.29 -3.54
N ILE A 142 8.22 -2.44 -2.97
CA ILE A 142 7.51 -3.72 -2.87
C ILE A 142 6.66 -3.94 -4.12
N THR A 143 6.78 -5.11 -4.76
CA THR A 143 5.98 -5.44 -5.94
C THR A 143 4.56 -5.89 -5.54
N PRO A 144 3.55 -5.68 -6.40
CA PRO A 144 2.18 -6.17 -6.16
C PRO A 144 2.12 -7.67 -5.92
N ALA A 145 2.95 -8.47 -6.62
CA ALA A 145 3.03 -9.91 -6.42
C ALA A 145 3.45 -10.28 -4.99
N LYS A 146 4.38 -9.53 -4.38
CA LYS A 146 4.79 -9.74 -2.98
C LYS A 146 3.70 -9.34 -2.00
N ILE A 147 2.95 -8.27 -2.30
CA ILE A 147 1.79 -7.87 -1.49
C ILE A 147 0.69 -8.93 -1.54
N MET A 148 0.42 -9.50 -2.72
CA MET A 148 -0.51 -10.62 -2.87
C MET A 148 -0.07 -11.85 -2.07
N GLN A 149 1.23 -12.17 -2.06
CA GLN A 149 1.76 -13.24 -1.22
C GLN A 149 1.51 -12.96 0.27
N LEU A 150 1.75 -11.73 0.74
CA LEU A 150 1.48 -11.35 2.14
C LEU A 150 -0.02 -11.44 2.49
N LEU A 151 -0.89 -10.97 1.59
CA LEU A 151 -2.34 -11.08 1.80
C LEU A 151 -2.78 -12.54 1.85
N GLN A 152 -2.23 -13.41 0.99
CA GLN A 152 -2.52 -14.84 1.01
C GLN A 152 -2.07 -15.48 2.34
N GLN A 153 -0.88 -15.15 2.84
CA GLN A 153 -0.40 -15.62 4.15
C GLN A 153 -1.29 -15.14 5.30
N LEU A 154 -1.84 -13.93 5.24
CA LEU A 154 -2.80 -13.42 6.24
C LEU A 154 -4.15 -14.13 6.19
N ARG A 155 -4.58 -14.60 5.01
CA ARG A 155 -5.78 -15.44 4.90
C ARG A 155 -5.53 -16.81 5.53
N GLU A 156 -4.44 -17.47 5.14
CA GLU A 156 -4.02 -18.78 5.66
C GLU A 156 -3.74 -18.75 7.17
N TYR A 157 -3.40 -17.59 7.74
CA TYR A 157 -3.23 -17.41 9.19
C TYR A 157 -4.47 -17.84 9.98
N PHE A 158 -5.68 -17.72 9.41
CA PHE A 158 -6.93 -18.10 10.07
C PHE A 158 -7.39 -19.53 9.79
N ASP A 159 -6.63 -20.33 9.03
CA ASP A 159 -6.94 -21.75 8.79
C ASP A 159 -6.90 -22.56 10.10
N GLU A 160 -6.07 -22.14 11.05
CA GLU A 160 -6.04 -22.67 12.40
C GLU A 160 -6.86 -21.78 13.35
N LEU A 161 -7.46 -22.37 14.39
CA LEU A 161 -8.19 -21.62 15.40
C LEU A 161 -7.25 -20.62 16.12
N LYS A 162 -7.47 -19.33 15.89
CA LYS A 162 -6.74 -18.23 16.54
C LYS A 162 -7.61 -17.53 17.58
N LEU A 163 -6.95 -16.86 18.52
CA LEU A 163 -7.61 -15.96 19.48
C LEU A 163 -8.02 -14.64 18.82
N SER A 164 -7.23 -14.19 17.84
CA SER A 164 -7.51 -12.99 17.06
C SER A 164 -8.74 -13.18 16.19
N GLN A 165 -9.62 -12.17 16.17
CA GLN A 165 -10.85 -12.18 15.35
C GLN A 165 -10.61 -11.60 13.94
N TRP A 166 -9.58 -10.77 13.80
CA TRP A 166 -9.21 -10.11 12.56
C TRP A 166 -7.72 -9.76 12.56
N ALA A 167 -7.18 -9.54 11.36
CA ALA A 167 -5.84 -9.03 11.10
C ALA A 167 -5.91 -7.93 10.04
N SER A 168 -4.91 -7.06 9.98
CA SER A 168 -4.89 -5.94 9.02
C SER A 168 -3.62 -5.94 8.16
N LEU A 169 -3.79 -5.58 6.90
CA LEU A 169 -2.71 -5.25 5.96
C LEU A 169 -2.97 -3.83 5.45
N MET A 170 -2.04 -2.90 5.67
CA MET A 170 -2.11 -1.55 5.13
C MET A 170 -0.95 -1.33 4.16
N VAL A 171 -1.25 -0.82 2.97
CA VAL A 171 -0.28 -0.55 1.92
C VAL A 171 -0.32 0.92 1.55
N ASN A 172 0.84 1.55 1.67
CA ASN A 172 1.07 2.93 1.24
C ASN A 172 1.91 2.92 -0.05
N GLY A 173 1.35 3.47 -1.12
CA GLY A 173 2.04 3.70 -2.39
C GLY A 173 2.91 4.96 -2.34
N PHE A 174 3.60 5.23 -3.46
CA PHE A 174 4.43 6.43 -3.59
C PHE A 174 3.56 7.64 -3.91
N ALA A 175 3.80 8.75 -3.21
CA ALA A 175 3.18 10.04 -3.50
C ALA A 175 3.51 10.55 -4.92
N ASP A 176 4.71 10.22 -5.43
CA ASP A 176 5.24 10.70 -6.72
C ASP A 176 4.88 9.76 -7.89
N SER A 177 3.85 8.92 -7.73
CA SER A 177 3.42 8.00 -8.80
C SER A 177 2.75 8.81 -9.92
N PRO A 178 3.12 8.65 -11.20
CA PRO A 178 2.45 9.37 -12.28
C PRO A 178 1.02 8.87 -12.54
N VAL A 179 0.78 7.58 -12.30
CA VAL A 179 -0.48 6.87 -12.47
C VAL A 179 -0.57 5.82 -11.36
N SER A 180 -1.70 5.76 -10.64
CA SER A 180 -1.93 4.76 -9.59
C SER A 180 -3.07 3.82 -9.96
N TRP A 181 -4.31 4.32 -9.98
CA TRP A 181 -5.52 3.54 -10.17
C TRP A 181 -6.05 3.62 -11.60
N LYS A 182 -6.11 2.48 -12.29
CA LYS A 182 -6.83 2.29 -13.57
C LYS A 182 -6.55 3.40 -14.60
N GLU A 183 -5.27 3.76 -14.77
CA GLU A 183 -4.79 4.80 -15.71
C GLU A 183 -5.15 6.25 -15.35
N SER A 184 -5.69 6.50 -14.15
CA SER A 184 -5.96 7.86 -13.68
C SER A 184 -4.65 8.56 -13.30
N GLU A 185 -4.47 9.79 -13.79
CA GLU A 185 -3.37 10.65 -13.34
C GLU A 185 -3.49 10.84 -11.83
N HIS A 186 -2.39 10.62 -11.14
CA HIS A 186 -2.34 10.81 -9.71
C HIS A 186 -2.06 12.28 -9.38
N GLY A 187 -2.87 12.84 -8.48
CA GLY A 187 -2.89 14.23 -8.06
C GLY A 187 -1.74 14.59 -7.12
N PHE A 188 -0.50 14.46 -7.58
CA PHE A 188 0.72 14.76 -6.82
C PHE A 188 0.69 16.14 -6.13
N PHE A 189 0.09 17.16 -6.75
CA PHE A 189 0.09 18.54 -6.22
C PHE A 189 -0.80 18.77 -4.99
N LYS A 190 -1.59 17.77 -4.55
CA LYS A 190 -2.49 17.91 -3.39
C LYS A 190 -2.49 16.70 -2.45
N GLY A 191 -1.35 16.02 -2.34
CA GLY A 191 -1.15 14.99 -1.31
C GLY A 191 -1.18 13.55 -1.80
N GLY A 192 -1.39 13.31 -3.11
CA GLY A 192 -1.12 12.03 -3.79
C GLY A 192 -1.29 10.79 -2.91
N GLU A 193 -2.50 10.52 -2.45
CA GLU A 193 -2.75 9.38 -1.57
C GLU A 193 -3.00 8.14 -2.42
N ASN A 194 -2.14 7.13 -2.28
CA ASN A 194 -2.34 5.80 -2.86
C ASN A 194 -2.28 4.80 -1.72
N LEU A 195 -3.33 4.78 -0.90
CA LEU A 195 -3.38 3.96 0.30
C LEU A 195 -4.58 3.04 0.21
N TYR A 196 -4.35 1.75 0.44
CA TYR A 196 -5.41 0.79 0.65
C TYR A 196 -5.12 -0.08 1.86
N SER A 197 -6.17 -0.58 2.51
CA SER A 197 -6.05 -1.46 3.65
C SER A 197 -7.07 -2.59 3.57
N PHE A 198 -6.63 -3.79 3.91
CA PHE A 198 -7.46 -4.95 4.12
C PHE A 198 -7.61 -5.20 5.62
N VAL A 199 -8.85 -5.36 6.09
CA VAL A 199 -9.14 -6.00 7.38
C VAL A 199 -9.65 -7.40 7.06
N VAL A 200 -8.88 -8.43 7.39
CA VAL A 200 -9.19 -9.84 7.11
C VAL A 200 -9.75 -10.48 8.38
N PHE A 201 -10.94 -11.07 8.28
CA PHE A 201 -11.61 -11.73 9.39
C PHE A 201 -11.35 -13.24 9.38
N ASN A 202 -11.52 -13.88 10.53
CA ASN A 202 -11.35 -15.33 10.69
C ASN A 202 -12.38 -16.19 9.94
N ASN A 203 -13.41 -15.58 9.36
CA ASN A 203 -14.48 -16.24 8.60
C ASN A 203 -14.33 -16.01 7.09
N GLU A 204 -13.12 -15.68 6.62
CA GLU A 204 -12.77 -15.35 5.23
C GLU A 204 -13.38 -14.07 4.66
N ASP A 205 -14.22 -13.36 5.41
CA ASP A 205 -14.67 -12.02 5.02
C ASP A 205 -13.48 -11.04 5.08
N TYR A 206 -13.57 -9.97 4.29
CA TYR A 206 -12.63 -8.85 4.39
C TYR A 206 -13.31 -7.51 4.16
N TRP A 207 -12.75 -6.46 4.75
CA TRP A 207 -13.04 -5.07 4.38
C TRP A 207 -11.88 -4.51 3.56
N LEU A 208 -12.21 -3.82 2.47
CA LEU A 208 -11.27 -3.07 1.65
C LEU A 208 -11.50 -1.57 1.85
N HIS A 209 -10.52 -0.91 2.45
CA HIS A 209 -10.46 0.55 2.50
C HIS A 209 -9.57 1.03 1.36
N MET A 210 -10.03 2.03 0.62
CA MET A 210 -9.23 2.75 -0.37
C MET A 210 -9.30 4.23 -0.04
N ALA A 211 -8.16 4.82 0.29
CA ALA A 211 -8.01 6.27 0.40
C ALA A 211 -7.49 6.81 -0.92
N VAL A 212 -8.21 7.79 -1.45
CA VAL A 212 -8.02 8.32 -2.80
C VAL A 212 -7.88 9.83 -2.67
N GLY A 213 -6.85 10.39 -3.30
CA GLY A 213 -6.63 11.83 -3.30
C GLY A 213 -7.79 12.57 -3.95
N THR A 214 -7.95 13.85 -3.60
CA THR A 214 -9.07 14.69 -4.07
C THR A 214 -9.26 14.81 -5.60
N HIS A 215 -8.25 14.42 -6.39
CA HIS A 215 -8.28 14.46 -7.87
C HIS A 215 -8.04 13.09 -8.51
N ASP A 216 -8.04 12.02 -7.71
CA ASP A 216 -7.78 10.66 -8.17
C ASP A 216 -9.08 9.88 -8.40
N GLY A 217 -9.06 8.90 -9.30
CA GLY A 217 -10.17 7.99 -9.51
C GLY A 217 -10.13 6.81 -8.53
N CYS A 218 -11.29 6.43 -7.98
CA CYS A 218 -11.45 5.21 -7.18
C CYS A 218 -12.01 4.08 -8.07
N PRO A 219 -11.28 2.97 -8.27
CA PRO A 219 -11.80 1.80 -8.98
C PRO A 219 -12.84 1.06 -8.12
N PRO A 220 -13.70 0.22 -8.74
CA PRO A 220 -14.68 -0.58 -8.02
C PRO A 220 -14.04 -1.67 -7.15
#